data_AF-A0A1D2R044-F1
#
_entry.id   AF-A0A1D2R044-F1
#
_cell.length_a   1.000
_cell.length_b   1.000
_cell.length_c   1.000
_cell.angle_alpha   90.00
_cell.angle_beta   90.00
_cell.angle_gamma   90.00
#
_symmetry.space_group_name_H-M   'P 1'
#
loop_
_entity.id
_entity.type
_entity.pdbx_description
1 polymer ?
#
loop_
_entity_poly.entity_id
_entity_poly.type
_entity_poly.pdbx_seq_one_letter_code
_entity_poly.pdbx_strand_id
1 'polypeptide(L)'
;MYLITAKYFNDAERKRIEYILKQWENKIKIIKPAGITFFVDGEPDEIIKELMSKTGEDKISVFSLDETQIDIKKTRKIIEITFNEEINVVEKFTGFVMAKRKGVLKRETKTPFIKEYSIYTNKGGGEVSVKFSRNQQTNVYITIEAFEPAATYIHDIIKEDLEYFKKGI
;
A
#
# COMPACT_ATOMS: atom_id res chain seq x y z
N MET A 1 -1.05 20.72 -14.48
CA MET A 1 -0.07 20.44 -13.41
C MET A 1 -0.84 19.83 -12.25
N TYR A 2 -0.27 18.89 -11.50
CA TYR A 2 -0.98 18.23 -10.38
C TYR A 2 -0.30 18.58 -9.05
N LEU A 3 -1.09 18.87 -8.02
CA LEU A 3 -0.61 18.91 -6.64
C LEU A 3 -0.81 17.53 -6.00
N ILE A 4 0.29 16.88 -5.63
CA ILE A 4 0.26 15.57 -4.97
C ILE A 4 0.74 15.74 -3.54
N THR A 5 -0.12 15.39 -2.57
CA THR A 5 0.26 15.33 -1.16
C THR A 5 0.39 13.87 -0.73
N ALA A 6 1.53 13.51 -0.14
CA ALA A 6 1.80 12.17 0.36
C ALA A 6 2.00 12.25 1.88
N LYS A 7 1.01 11.76 2.63
CA LYS A 7 1.09 11.69 4.10
C LYS A 7 2.08 10.60 4.52
N TYR A 8 2.78 10.84 5.61
CA TYR A 8 3.70 9.88 6.24
C TYR A 8 3.59 10.01 7.76
N PHE A 9 3.82 8.92 8.47
CA PHE A 9 3.74 8.87 9.93
C PHE A 9 5.10 8.78 10.61
N ASN A 10 6.15 8.42 9.87
CA ASN A 10 7.51 8.28 10.39
C ASN A 10 8.57 8.67 9.34
N ASP A 11 9.81 8.83 9.80
CA ASP A 11 10.92 9.25 8.94
C ASP A 11 11.29 8.22 7.86
N ALA A 12 11.05 6.93 8.12
CA ALA A 12 11.31 5.89 7.13
C ALA A 12 10.35 6.00 5.93
N GLU A 13 9.06 6.28 6.18
CA GLU A 13 8.07 6.56 5.14
C GLU A 13 8.41 7.85 4.37
N ARG A 14 8.77 8.92 5.08
CA ARG A 14 9.21 10.18 4.46
C ARG A 14 10.38 9.95 3.50
N LYS A 15 11.44 9.27 3.96
CA LYS A 15 12.61 8.94 3.13
C LYS A 15 12.26 8.11 1.90
N ARG A 16 11.28 7.20 2.02
CA ARG A 16 10.80 6.41 0.88
C ARG A 16 10.08 7.27 -0.16
N ILE A 17 9.23 8.20 0.27
CA ILE A 17 8.57 9.18 -0.62
C ILE A 17 9.64 10.04 -1.32
N GLU A 18 10.59 10.58 -0.57
CA GLU A 18 11.68 11.39 -1.13
C GLU A 18 12.53 10.62 -2.14
N TYR A 19 12.83 9.35 -1.86
CA TYR A 19 13.54 8.48 -2.79
C TYR A 19 12.76 8.30 -4.10
N ILE A 20 11.46 8.03 -4.02
CA ILE A 20 10.61 7.91 -5.21
C ILE A 20 10.65 9.20 -6.03
N LEU A 21 10.47 10.37 -5.39
CA LEU A 21 10.53 11.66 -6.09
C LEU A 21 11.85 11.85 -6.84
N LYS A 22 12.99 11.55 -6.21
CA LYS A 22 14.31 11.63 -6.86
C LYS A 22 14.45 10.74 -8.10
N GLN A 23 13.82 9.57 -8.12
CA GLN A 23 13.83 8.69 -9.31
C GLN A 23 13.04 9.29 -10.50
N TRP A 24 12.12 10.20 -10.23
CA TRP A 24 11.24 10.82 -11.23
C TRP A 24 11.64 12.26 -11.59
N GLU A 25 12.45 12.94 -10.76
CA GLU A 25 12.93 14.32 -11.02
C GLU A 25 13.62 14.47 -12.39
N ASN A 26 14.27 13.40 -12.90
CA ASN A 26 14.91 13.40 -14.22
C ASN A 26 13.96 13.04 -15.38
N LYS A 27 12.74 12.57 -15.08
CA LYS A 27 11.77 12.07 -16.08
C LYS A 27 10.63 13.05 -16.32
N ILE A 28 10.22 13.74 -15.27
CA ILE A 28 9.13 14.73 -15.30
C ILE A 28 9.53 15.93 -14.45
N LYS A 29 9.00 17.11 -14.79
CA LYS A 29 9.22 18.32 -14.00
C LYS A 29 8.46 18.20 -12.67
N ILE A 30 9.19 17.95 -11.59
CA ILE A 30 8.66 17.97 -10.22
C ILE A 30 9.04 19.29 -9.58
N ILE A 31 8.04 20.08 -9.16
CA ILE A 31 8.23 21.32 -8.42
C ILE A 31 7.70 21.09 -7.01
N LYS A 32 8.54 21.31 -5.99
CA LYS A 32 8.11 21.37 -4.60
C LYS A 32 7.87 22.84 -4.27
N PRO A 33 6.62 23.28 -4.00
CA PRO A 33 6.36 24.64 -3.57
C PRO A 33 7.21 24.97 -2.34
N ALA A 34 7.95 26.06 -2.40
CA ALA A 34 8.71 26.57 -1.26
C ALA A 34 7.85 27.52 -0.44
N GLY A 35 8.10 27.58 0.88
CA GLY A 35 7.36 28.47 1.79
C GLY A 35 6.08 27.86 2.34
N ILE A 36 5.14 28.73 2.73
CA ILE A 36 3.86 28.33 3.35
C ILE A 36 2.86 28.05 2.22
N THR A 37 2.26 26.85 2.22
CA THR A 37 1.23 26.45 1.25
C THR A 37 -0.08 26.20 1.99
N PHE A 38 -1.17 26.77 1.49
CA PHE A 38 -2.52 26.61 2.05
C PHE A 38 -3.56 26.65 0.93
N PHE A 39 -4.73 26.09 1.19
CA PHE A 39 -5.88 26.17 0.30
C PHE A 39 -6.80 27.32 0.74
N VAL A 40 -7.40 27.99 -0.24
CA VAL A 40 -8.45 28.98 -0.04
C VAL A 40 -9.69 28.46 -0.75
N ASP A 41 -10.80 28.38 -0.04
CA ASP A 41 -12.12 28.13 -0.62
C ASP A 41 -12.81 29.48 -0.83
N GLY A 42 -13.25 29.77 -2.06
CA GLY A 42 -13.77 31.08 -2.46
C GLY A 42 -12.76 32.02 -3.14
N GLU A 43 -13.03 33.32 -3.11
CA GLU A 43 -12.22 34.35 -3.81
C GLU A 43 -10.94 34.69 -3.03
N PRO A 44 -9.74 34.51 -3.62
CA PRO A 44 -8.48 34.70 -2.90
C PRO A 44 -7.94 36.15 -2.99
N ASP A 45 -8.64 37.07 -3.64
CA ASP A 45 -8.10 38.38 -4.01
C ASP A 45 -7.67 39.24 -2.82
N GLU A 46 -8.46 39.26 -1.75
CA GLU A 46 -8.16 40.08 -0.56
C GLU A 46 -6.91 39.59 0.17
N ILE A 47 -6.81 38.27 0.38
CA ILE A 47 -5.64 37.66 1.03
C ILE A 47 -4.38 37.77 0.16
N ILE A 48 -4.50 37.65 -1.16
CA ILE A 48 -3.38 37.86 -2.09
C ILE A 48 -2.89 39.31 -2.01
N LYS A 49 -3.81 40.29 -2.09
CA LYS A 49 -3.46 41.72 -1.98
C LYS A 49 -2.75 42.02 -0.67
N GLU A 50 -3.28 41.51 0.46
CA GLU A 50 -2.65 41.70 1.75
C GLU A 50 -1.24 41.09 1.80
N LEU A 51 -1.08 39.85 1.33
CA LEU A 51 0.22 39.17 1.29
C LEU A 51 1.23 39.89 0.40
N MET A 52 0.83 40.29 -0.81
CA MET A 52 1.70 41.02 -1.74
C MET A 52 2.13 42.36 -1.14
N SER A 53 1.22 43.10 -0.51
CA SER A 53 1.54 44.39 0.11
C SER A 53 2.58 44.30 1.24
N LYS A 54 2.58 43.18 1.98
CA LYS A 54 3.47 42.97 3.14
C LYS A 54 4.77 42.26 2.78
N THR A 55 4.79 41.45 1.73
CA THR A 55 5.91 40.52 1.45
C THR A 55 6.61 40.76 0.12
N GLY A 56 5.96 41.42 -0.84
CA GLY A 56 6.41 41.60 -2.23
C GLY A 56 5.73 40.62 -3.19
N GLU A 57 5.40 41.09 -4.39
CA GLU A 57 4.72 40.32 -5.45
C GLU A 57 5.52 39.10 -5.91
N ASP A 58 6.84 39.23 -5.98
CA ASP A 58 7.78 38.21 -6.46
C ASP A 58 7.84 36.96 -5.56
N LYS A 59 7.28 37.03 -4.35
CA LYS A 59 7.27 35.94 -3.36
C LYS A 59 5.96 35.17 -3.31
N ILE A 60 4.94 35.60 -4.07
CA ILE A 60 3.60 35.00 -4.03
C ILE A 60 3.37 34.21 -5.32
N SER A 61 3.07 32.93 -5.19
CA SER A 61 2.64 32.07 -6.30
C SER A 61 1.22 31.59 -6.05
N VAL A 62 0.33 31.85 -7.02
CA VAL A 62 -1.08 31.46 -6.94
C VAL A 62 -1.34 30.35 -7.95
N PHE A 63 -1.94 29.26 -7.49
CA PHE A 63 -2.32 28.12 -8.33
C PHE A 63 -3.82 27.88 -8.18
N SER A 64 -4.54 27.80 -9.30
CA SER A 64 -5.89 27.26 -9.34
C SER A 64 -5.83 25.74 -9.54
N LEU A 65 -6.60 24.99 -8.77
CA LEU A 65 -6.58 23.53 -8.76
C LEU A 65 -8.02 23.00 -8.82
N ASP A 66 -8.25 22.08 -9.76
CA ASP A 66 -9.48 21.30 -9.82
C ASP A 66 -9.24 19.94 -9.16
N GLU A 67 -10.21 19.46 -8.37
CA GLU A 67 -10.13 18.12 -7.80
C GLU A 67 -10.12 17.08 -8.93
N THR A 68 -9.06 16.28 -8.98
CA THR A 68 -8.93 15.20 -9.96
C THR A 68 -8.92 13.86 -9.23
N GLN A 69 -9.83 12.97 -9.63
CA GLN A 69 -9.78 11.58 -9.18
C GLN A 69 -8.93 10.75 -10.16
N ILE A 70 -7.84 10.18 -9.65
CA ILE A 70 -7.00 9.23 -10.40
C ILE A 70 -7.40 7.82 -9.97
N ASP A 71 -7.99 7.05 -10.89
CA ASP A 71 -8.42 5.68 -10.62
C ASP A 71 -7.25 4.69 -10.73
N ILE A 72 -6.33 4.73 -9.76
CA ILE A 72 -5.30 3.69 -9.61
C ILE A 72 -5.86 2.58 -8.74
N LYS A 73 -6.20 1.44 -9.35
CA LYS A 73 -6.73 0.29 -8.62
C LYS A 73 -5.63 -0.62 -8.10
N LYS A 74 -5.83 -1.13 -6.89
CA LYS A 74 -5.07 -2.28 -6.41
C LYS A 74 -5.40 -3.48 -7.28
N THR A 75 -4.40 -4.29 -7.56
CA THR A 75 -4.57 -5.59 -8.17
C THR A 75 -4.92 -6.60 -7.08
N ARG A 76 -5.95 -7.41 -7.35
CA ARG A 76 -6.33 -8.54 -6.52
C ARG A 76 -5.75 -9.83 -7.10
N LYS A 77 -4.95 -10.55 -6.32
CA LYS A 77 -4.41 -11.88 -6.66
C LYS A 77 -4.97 -12.92 -5.70
N ILE A 78 -5.16 -14.14 -6.19
CA ILE A 78 -5.75 -15.23 -5.41
C ILE A 78 -4.81 -16.43 -5.46
N ILE A 79 -4.62 -17.07 -4.30
CA ILE A 79 -4.00 -18.40 -4.19
C ILE A 79 -5.04 -19.31 -3.57
N GLU A 80 -5.32 -20.43 -4.23
CA GLU A 80 -6.19 -21.48 -3.71
C GLU A 80 -5.40 -22.78 -3.70
N ILE A 81 -5.28 -23.38 -2.52
CA ILE A 81 -4.52 -24.61 -2.34
C ILE A 81 -5.22 -25.51 -1.32
N THR A 82 -5.18 -26.81 -1.59
CA THR A 82 -5.76 -27.85 -0.73
C THR A 82 -4.67 -28.74 -0.14
N PHE A 83 -4.91 -29.15 1.11
CA PHE A 83 -4.01 -29.92 1.96
C PHE A 83 -4.76 -31.11 2.56
N ASN A 84 -4.10 -32.26 2.69
CA ASN A 84 -4.66 -33.46 3.32
C ASN A 84 -4.57 -33.41 4.86
N GLU A 85 -3.92 -32.39 5.39
CA GLU A 85 -3.54 -32.26 6.79
C GLU A 85 -4.62 -31.60 7.64
N GLU A 86 -4.41 -31.64 8.96
CA GLU A 86 -5.26 -30.95 9.92
C GLU A 86 -5.26 -29.44 9.75
N ILE A 87 -6.42 -28.79 9.90
CA ILE A 87 -6.56 -27.33 9.74
C ILE A 87 -5.55 -26.58 10.61
N ASN A 88 -5.31 -27.07 11.83
CA ASN A 88 -4.33 -26.51 12.76
C ASN A 88 -2.87 -26.63 12.26
N VAL A 89 -2.55 -27.68 11.51
CA VAL A 89 -1.21 -27.88 10.93
C VAL A 89 -0.99 -26.88 9.79
N VAL A 90 -1.97 -26.80 8.89
CA VAL A 90 -1.95 -25.89 7.75
C VAL A 90 -1.97 -24.42 8.20
N GLU A 91 -2.75 -24.10 9.22
CA GLU A 91 -2.78 -22.77 9.83
C GLU A 91 -1.42 -22.38 10.39
N LYS A 92 -0.79 -23.26 11.19
CA LYS A 92 0.56 -23.01 11.74
C LYS A 92 1.58 -22.80 10.64
N PHE A 93 1.56 -23.63 9.59
CA PHE A 93 2.46 -23.46 8.46
C PHE A 93 2.22 -22.13 7.74
N THR A 94 0.97 -21.78 7.47
CA THR A 94 0.63 -20.51 6.81
C THR A 94 1.05 -19.32 7.68
N GLY A 95 0.87 -19.41 9.00
CA GLY A 95 1.38 -18.43 9.96
C GLY A 95 2.90 -18.28 9.90
N PHE A 96 3.63 -19.40 9.77
CA PHE A 96 5.08 -19.39 9.54
C PHE A 96 5.46 -18.70 8.22
N VAL A 97 4.74 -18.98 7.12
CA VAL A 97 4.95 -18.29 5.84
C VAL A 97 4.78 -16.78 6.01
N MET A 98 3.71 -16.32 6.66
CA MET A 98 3.49 -14.89 6.90
C MET A 98 4.60 -14.28 7.77
N ALA A 99 5.01 -14.97 8.84
CA ALA A 99 6.10 -14.51 9.71
C ALA A 99 7.44 -14.41 8.97
N LYS A 100 7.77 -15.40 8.12
CA LYS A 100 8.95 -15.38 7.24
C LYS A 100 8.96 -14.15 6.32
N ARG A 101 7.78 -13.66 5.92
CA ARG A 101 7.60 -12.44 5.11
C ARG A 101 7.43 -11.16 5.93
N LYS A 102 7.71 -11.21 7.25
CA LYS A 102 7.51 -10.09 8.19
C LYS A 102 6.08 -9.55 8.15
N GLY A 103 5.11 -10.42 7.86
CA GLY A 103 3.70 -10.06 7.86
C GLY A 103 3.23 -9.68 9.26
N VAL A 104 2.54 -8.55 9.35
CA VAL A 104 1.95 -8.06 10.60
C VAL A 104 0.49 -8.46 10.62
N LEU A 105 0.11 -9.35 11.55
CA LEU A 105 -1.29 -9.72 11.77
C LEU A 105 -2.09 -8.48 12.21
N LYS A 106 -3.13 -8.15 11.47
CA LYS A 106 -4.04 -7.02 11.73
C LYS A 106 -5.32 -7.48 12.41
N ARG A 107 -5.86 -8.61 11.96
CA ARG A 107 -7.13 -9.14 12.43
C ARG A 107 -7.16 -10.66 12.30
N GLU A 108 -7.84 -11.32 13.24
CA GLU A 108 -8.18 -12.73 13.16
C GLU A 108 -9.65 -12.91 13.54
N THR A 109 -10.38 -13.73 12.78
CA THR A 109 -11.73 -14.19 13.11
C THR A 109 -11.74 -15.71 13.13
N LYS A 110 -12.45 -16.33 14.08
CA LYS A 110 -12.58 -17.80 14.15
C LYS A 110 -13.73 -18.35 13.30
N THR A 111 -14.77 -17.54 13.06
CA THR A 111 -15.95 -17.96 12.29
C THR A 111 -16.47 -16.78 11.46
N PRO A 112 -16.21 -16.73 10.15
CA PRO A 112 -15.35 -17.64 9.38
C PRO A 112 -13.88 -17.57 9.84
N PHE A 113 -13.11 -18.65 9.66
CA PHE A 113 -11.70 -18.68 10.07
C PHE A 113 -10.85 -17.89 9.07
N ILE A 114 -10.54 -16.64 9.42
CA ILE A 114 -9.80 -15.69 8.56
C ILE A 114 -8.70 -15.02 9.37
N LYS A 115 -7.53 -14.85 8.76
CA LYS A 115 -6.44 -14.03 9.28
C LYS A 115 -6.00 -13.01 8.24
N GLU A 116 -5.88 -11.76 8.65
CA GLU A 116 -5.51 -10.64 7.79
C GLU A 116 -4.16 -10.08 8.19
N TYR A 117 -3.26 -9.94 7.22
CA TYR A 117 -1.89 -9.50 7.40
C TYR A 117 -1.56 -8.34 6.47
N SER A 118 -0.79 -7.37 6.96
CA SER A 118 -0.10 -6.42 6.09
C SER A 118 1.32 -6.91 5.83
N ILE A 119 1.73 -7.00 4.57
CA ILE A 119 3.08 -7.40 4.16
C ILE A 119 3.74 -6.26 3.40
N TYR A 120 4.97 -5.90 3.79
CA TYR A 120 5.76 -4.88 3.12
C TYR A 120 7.06 -5.48 2.59
N THR A 121 7.30 -5.30 1.30
CA THR A 121 8.47 -5.79 0.57
C THR A 121 9.23 -4.62 -0.05
N ASN A 122 10.40 -4.90 -0.63
CA ASN A 122 11.11 -3.93 -1.46
C ASN A 122 10.38 -3.59 -2.77
N LYS A 123 9.37 -4.37 -3.17
CA LYS A 123 8.52 -4.13 -4.35
C LYS A 123 7.24 -3.36 -4.02
N GLY A 124 7.01 -3.05 -2.74
CA GLY A 124 5.81 -2.37 -2.24
C GLY A 124 5.11 -3.18 -1.15
N GLY A 125 3.96 -2.68 -0.68
CA GLY A 125 3.17 -3.30 0.39
C GLY A 125 1.77 -3.70 -0.07
N GLY A 126 1.17 -4.63 0.66
CA GLY A 126 -0.15 -5.18 0.36
C GLY A 126 -0.84 -5.79 1.58
N GLU A 127 -2.16 -5.95 1.46
CA GLU A 127 -2.98 -6.67 2.43
C GLU A 127 -3.18 -8.10 1.95
N VAL A 128 -3.07 -9.06 2.88
CA VAL A 128 -3.20 -10.50 2.62
C VAL A 128 -4.25 -11.06 3.57
N SER A 129 -5.36 -11.53 3.02
CA SER A 129 -6.42 -12.23 3.74
C SER A 129 -6.30 -13.73 3.49
N VAL A 130 -6.15 -14.51 4.55
CA VAL A 130 -6.05 -15.97 4.50
C VAL A 130 -7.30 -16.55 5.13
N LYS A 131 -8.11 -17.25 4.34
CA LYS A 131 -9.30 -17.96 4.80
C LYS A 131 -9.01 -19.45 4.83
N PHE A 132 -9.34 -20.08 5.95
CA PHE A 132 -9.27 -21.53 6.12
C PHE A 132 -10.68 -22.12 6.13
N SER A 133 -10.85 -23.25 5.47
CA SER A 133 -12.04 -24.08 5.60
C SER A 133 -11.65 -25.55 5.56
N ARG A 134 -12.45 -26.39 6.21
CA ARG A 134 -12.25 -27.84 6.16
C ARG A 134 -13.55 -28.52 5.80
N ASN A 135 -13.49 -29.33 4.75
CA ASN A 135 -14.52 -30.32 4.45
C ASN A 135 -13.87 -31.70 4.66
N GLN A 136 -13.43 -32.36 3.59
CA GLN A 136 -12.60 -33.57 3.65
C GLN A 136 -11.11 -33.23 3.74
N GLN A 137 -10.70 -32.22 2.96
CA GLN A 137 -9.38 -31.61 2.96
C GLN A 137 -9.44 -30.22 3.57
N THR A 138 -8.28 -29.72 4.01
CA THR A 138 -8.13 -28.33 4.43
C THR A 138 -7.89 -27.47 3.20
N ASN A 139 -8.76 -26.49 2.95
CA ASN A 139 -8.62 -25.52 1.89
C ASN A 139 -8.09 -24.20 2.47
N VAL A 140 -7.11 -23.63 1.79
CA VAL A 140 -6.58 -22.29 2.07
C VAL A 140 -6.86 -21.41 0.88
N TYR A 141 -7.64 -20.36 1.11
CA TYR A 141 -7.94 -19.35 0.12
C TYR A 141 -7.31 -18.03 0.54
N ILE A 142 -6.30 -17.58 -0.21
CA ILE A 142 -5.56 -16.36 0.08
C ILE A 142 -5.94 -15.31 -0.96
N THR A 143 -6.34 -14.14 -0.48
CA THR A 143 -6.53 -12.94 -1.29
C THR A 143 -5.43 -11.95 -0.98
N ILE A 144 -4.80 -11.40 -2.01
CA ILE A 144 -3.75 -10.38 -1.90
C ILE A 144 -4.23 -9.13 -2.63
N GLU A 145 -4.22 -7.99 -1.96
CA GLU A 145 -4.57 -6.69 -2.53
C GLU A 145 -3.42 -5.71 -2.37
N ALA A 146 -2.81 -5.36 -3.50
CA ALA A 146 -1.67 -4.44 -3.55
C ALA A 146 -1.57 -3.74 -4.91
N PHE A 147 -0.77 -2.69 -4.99
CA PHE A 147 -0.38 -2.13 -6.29
C PHE A 147 0.73 -2.98 -6.92
N GLU A 148 0.74 -3.09 -8.25
CA GLU A 148 1.87 -3.72 -8.94
C GLU A 148 3.15 -2.87 -8.80
N PRO A 149 4.34 -3.50 -8.71
CA PRO A 149 4.61 -4.93 -8.86
C PRO A 149 4.48 -5.74 -7.55
N ALA A 150 4.04 -5.12 -6.46
CA ALA A 150 3.98 -5.78 -5.15
C ALA A 150 2.96 -6.92 -5.13
N ALA A 151 1.81 -6.75 -5.81
CA ALA A 151 0.77 -7.77 -5.86
C ALA A 151 1.28 -9.09 -6.44
N THR A 152 1.96 -9.02 -7.60
CA THR A 152 2.56 -10.21 -8.23
C THR A 152 3.69 -10.77 -7.37
N TYR A 153 4.59 -9.94 -6.85
CA TYR A 153 5.71 -10.41 -6.04
C TYR A 153 5.25 -11.14 -4.76
N ILE A 154 4.27 -10.58 -4.03
CA ILE A 154 3.72 -11.20 -2.81
C ILE A 154 3.01 -12.51 -3.14
N HIS A 155 2.24 -12.54 -4.24
CA HIS A 155 1.58 -13.76 -4.70
C HIS A 155 2.59 -14.89 -4.96
N ASP A 156 3.63 -14.62 -5.74
CA ASP A 156 4.56 -15.64 -6.18
C ASP A 156 5.34 -16.25 -5.01
N ILE A 157 5.86 -15.41 -4.09
CA ILE A 157 6.64 -15.90 -2.95
C ILE A 157 5.80 -16.68 -1.93
N ILE A 158 4.52 -16.33 -1.75
CA ILE A 158 3.61 -17.07 -0.84
C ILE A 158 3.20 -18.38 -1.50
N LYS A 159 2.85 -18.35 -2.78
CA LYS A 159 2.47 -19.55 -3.53
C LYS A 159 3.60 -20.57 -3.55
N GLU A 160 4.82 -20.12 -3.81
CA GLU A 160 6.03 -20.96 -3.80
C GLU A 160 6.20 -21.67 -2.44
N ASP A 161 6.12 -20.94 -1.32
CA ASP A 161 6.27 -21.54 0.01
C ASP A 161 5.17 -22.58 0.31
N LEU A 162 3.92 -22.31 -0.08
CA LEU A 162 2.78 -23.21 0.14
C LEU A 162 2.87 -24.48 -0.72
N GLU A 163 3.26 -24.34 -1.99
CA GLU A 163 3.48 -25.48 -2.90
C GLU A 163 4.66 -26.34 -2.45
N TYR A 164 5.72 -25.72 -1.93
CA TYR A 164 6.85 -26.45 -1.37
C TYR A 164 6.42 -27.32 -0.18
N PHE A 165 5.62 -26.76 0.73
CA PHE A 165 5.09 -27.51 1.87
C PHE A 165 4.17 -28.66 1.44
N LYS A 166 3.28 -28.42 0.47
CA LYS A 166 2.38 -29.45 -0.07
C LYS A 166 3.12 -30.66 -0.64
N LYS A 167 4.32 -30.47 -1.19
CA LYS A 167 5.15 -31.56 -1.73
C LYS A 167 5.95 -32.31 -0.66
N GLY A 168 6.16 -31.69 0.50
CA GLY A 168 6.98 -32.23 1.59
C GLY A 168 6.20 -33.02 2.64
N ILE A 169 4.88 -33.09 2.49
CA ILE A 169 3.92 -33.82 3.34
C ILE A 169 3.10 -34.76 2.47
#